data_AF-A0A097ANK9-F1
#
_entry.id   AF-A0A097ANK9-F1
#
_cell.length_a   1.000
_cell.length_b   1.000
_cell.length_c   1.000
_cell.angle_alpha   90.00
_cell.angle_beta   90.00
_cell.angle_gamma   90.00
#
_symmetry.space_group_name_H-M   'P 1'
#
loop_
_entity.id
_entity.type
_entity.pdbx_description
1 polymer ?
#
loop_
_entity_poly.entity_id
_entity_poly.type
_entity_poly.pdbx_seq_one_letter_code
_entity_poly.pdbx_strand_id
1 'polypeptide(L)'
;MSHDNRITENSAIYQYLFKLNFMLYFTKPVIRHIVEFIIAAVQKGYSGTVTDIVNLSFAHCHRTTFGKFLSQGVWNIEYAWRAIRREVIRIIYQLSQTHKSPLFVIFDDTIAEKTKLSL
;
A
#
# COMPACT_ATOMS: atom_id res chain seq x y z
N MET A 1 -4.83 9.45 27.41
CA MET A 1 -3.36 9.46 27.25
C MET A 1 -3.07 9.41 25.76
N SER A 2 -2.54 10.52 25.22
CA SER A 2 -2.17 10.61 23.80
C SER A 2 -0.92 9.79 23.58
N HIS A 3 -1.08 8.53 23.16
CA HIS A 3 0.03 7.88 22.47
C HIS A 3 0.17 8.61 21.14
N ASP A 4 1.27 9.34 20.95
CA ASP A 4 1.71 9.83 19.65
C ASP A 4 1.99 8.58 18.79
N ASN A 5 0.93 7.98 18.27
CA ASN A 5 1.04 6.86 17.37
C ASN A 5 1.58 7.41 16.06
N ARG A 6 2.89 7.24 15.86
CA ARG A 6 3.61 7.65 14.66
C ARG A 6 4.07 6.40 13.94
N ILE A 7 4.07 6.44 12.62
CA ILE A 7 4.72 5.40 11.83
C ILE A 7 6.21 5.38 12.22
N THR A 8 6.64 4.28 12.84
CA THR A 8 8.05 4.04 13.13
C THR A 8 8.72 3.37 11.93
N GLU A 9 9.99 3.70 11.69
CA GLU A 9 10.80 3.04 10.67
C GLU A 9 10.93 1.52 10.93
N ASN A 10 10.74 1.09 12.19
CA ASN A 10 10.77 -0.32 12.59
C ASN A 10 9.44 -1.05 12.36
N SER A 11 8.38 -0.38 11.87
CA SER A 11 7.12 -1.05 11.56
C SER A 11 7.28 -2.08 10.44
N ALA A 12 6.56 -3.20 10.54
CA ALA A 12 6.63 -4.29 9.56
C ALA A 12 6.36 -3.81 8.13
N ILE A 13 5.40 -2.89 7.95
CA ILE A 13 5.07 -2.29 6.64
C ILE A 13 6.27 -1.49 6.12
N TYR A 14 6.84 -0.60 6.93
CA TYR A 14 7.98 0.22 6.51
C TYR A 14 9.20 -0.65 6.15
N GLN A 15 9.51 -1.65 6.97
CA GLN A 15 10.59 -2.61 6.73
C GLN A 15 10.35 -3.43 5.46
N TYR A 16 9.10 -3.80 5.17
CA TYR A 16 8.76 -4.48 3.92
C TYR A 16 8.98 -3.57 2.70
N LEU A 17 8.50 -2.33 2.73
CA LEU A 17 8.75 -1.35 1.67
C LEU A 17 10.24 -1.06 1.49
N PHE A 18 11.01 -1.02 2.58
CA PHE A 18 12.47 -0.91 2.54
C PHE A 18 13.11 -2.06 1.76
N LYS A 19 12.70 -3.31 2.04
CA LYS A 19 13.18 -4.49 1.28
C LYS A 19 12.82 -4.45 -0.20
N LEU A 20 11.69 -3.83 -0.54
CA LEU A 20 11.30 -3.57 -1.93
C LEU A 20 12.04 -2.40 -2.59
N ASN A 21 13.02 -1.80 -1.89
CA ASN A 21 13.79 -0.62 -2.31
C ASN A 21 12.96 0.65 -2.53
N PHE A 22 11.75 0.74 -1.96
CA PHE A 22 10.91 1.93 -2.14
C PHE A 22 11.58 3.22 -1.65
N MET A 23 12.43 3.14 -0.63
CA MET A 23 13.15 4.30 -0.08
C MET A 23 14.14 4.92 -1.07
N LEU A 24 14.57 4.19 -2.11
CA LEU A 24 15.47 4.70 -3.14
C LEU A 24 14.73 5.43 -4.27
N TYR A 25 13.45 5.12 -4.47
CA TYR A 25 12.68 5.59 -5.64
C TYR A 25 11.52 6.53 -5.28
N PHE A 26 11.18 6.64 -4.00
CA PHE A 26 10.11 7.51 -3.52
C PHE A 26 10.60 8.48 -2.47
N THR A 27 10.03 9.68 -2.49
CA THR A 27 10.31 10.70 -1.48
C THR A 27 9.67 10.31 -0.14
N LYS A 28 10.21 10.84 0.96
CA LYS A 28 9.66 10.60 2.31
C LYS A 28 8.15 10.90 2.42
N PRO A 29 7.61 11.98 1.84
CA PRO A 29 6.16 12.23 1.83
C PRO A 29 5.35 11.13 1.12
N VAL A 30 5.84 10.63 -0.02
CA VAL A 30 5.18 9.55 -0.77
C VAL A 30 5.17 8.26 0.07
N ILE A 31 6.32 7.88 0.64
CA ILE A 31 6.41 6.72 1.53
C ILE A 31 5.45 6.85 2.70
N ARG A 32 5.42 8.01 3.36
CA ARG A 32 4.52 8.26 4.49
C ARG A 32 3.06 8.02 4.06
N HIS A 33 2.62 8.62 2.96
CA HIS A 33 1.24 8.44 2.50
C HIS A 33 0.93 6.99 2.12
N ILE A 34 1.84 6.27 1.45
CA ILE A 34 1.67 4.84 1.15
C ILE A 34 1.48 4.03 2.44
N VAL A 35 2.30 4.25 3.47
CA VAL A 35 2.20 3.51 4.73
C VAL A 35 0.91 3.83 5.47
N GLU A 36 0.48 5.09 5.54
CA GLU A 36 -0.80 5.47 6.15
C GLU A 36 -1.99 4.80 5.42
N PHE A 37 -1.93 4.73 4.09
CA PHE A 37 -2.93 4.02 3.30
C PHE A 37 -3.00 2.53 3.64
N ILE A 38 -1.85 1.85 3.70
CA ILE A 38 -1.80 0.42 4.02
C ILE A 38 -2.30 0.19 5.44
N ILE A 39 -1.89 1.01 6.41
CA ILE A 39 -2.33 0.89 7.81
C ILE A 39 -3.84 1.00 7.90
N ALA A 40 -4.44 2.05 7.33
CA ALA A 40 -5.89 2.23 7.38
C ALA A 40 -6.65 1.12 6.65
N ALA A 41 -6.17 0.71 5.47
CA ALA A 41 -6.85 -0.27 4.64
C ALA A 41 -6.94 -1.68 5.29
N VAL A 42 -6.01 -2.00 6.19
CA VAL A 42 -6.04 -3.27 6.96
C VAL A 42 -6.75 -3.16 8.30
N GLN A 43 -7.17 -1.96 8.73
CA GLN A 43 -7.95 -1.81 9.96
C GLN A 43 -9.39 -2.28 9.78
N LYS A 44 -9.95 -2.81 10.87
CA LYS A 44 -11.38 -3.14 10.94
C LYS A 44 -12.20 -1.87 10.75
N GLY A 45 -13.19 -1.94 9.85
CA GLY A 45 -14.10 -0.82 9.56
C GLY A 45 -13.68 0.04 8.38
N TYR A 46 -12.59 -0.30 7.67
CA TYR A 46 -12.28 0.34 6.39
C TYR A 46 -13.37 0.02 5.35
N SER A 47 -13.99 1.06 4.79
CA SER A 47 -15.06 0.94 3.80
C SER A 47 -14.65 1.37 2.39
N GLY A 48 -13.36 1.68 2.19
CA GLY A 48 -12.84 2.11 0.88
C GLY A 48 -12.79 3.62 0.68
N THR A 49 -13.07 4.45 1.70
CA THR A 49 -13.13 5.91 1.54
C THR A 49 -11.84 6.60 2.01
N VAL A 50 -11.54 7.77 1.42
CA VAL A 50 -10.43 8.63 1.86
C VAL A 50 -10.65 9.14 3.30
N THR A 51 -11.90 9.27 3.72
CA THR A 51 -12.25 9.63 5.10
C THR A 51 -11.76 8.54 6.06
N ASP A 52 -11.97 7.27 5.72
CA ASP A 52 -11.48 6.16 6.54
C ASP A 52 -9.94 6.14 6.61
N ILE A 53 -9.25 6.52 5.54
CA ILE A 53 -7.79 6.65 5.57
C ILE A 53 -7.34 7.63 6.64
N VAL A 54 -7.98 8.80 6.75
CA VAL A 54 -7.65 9.78 7.81
C VAL A 54 -8.01 9.24 9.19
N ASN A 55 -9.15 8.57 9.34
CA ASN A 55 -9.67 8.14 10.64
C ASN A 55 -8.97 6.89 11.21
N LEU A 56 -8.53 5.97 10.33
CA LEU A 56 -8.00 4.66 10.72
C LEU A 56 -6.47 4.59 10.65
N SER A 57 -5.81 5.61 10.10
CA SER A 57 -4.35 5.70 10.07
C SER A 57 -3.83 6.62 11.18
N PHE A 58 -2.52 6.88 11.17
CA PHE A 58 -1.86 7.82 12.06
C PHE A 58 -1.69 9.21 11.42
N ALA A 59 -2.34 9.44 10.27
CA ALA A 59 -2.20 10.65 9.50
C ALA A 59 -2.85 11.85 10.18
N HIS A 60 -2.03 12.76 10.72
CA HIS A 60 -2.50 14.05 11.21
C HIS A 60 -2.63 15.07 10.06
N CYS A 61 -3.58 14.84 9.15
CA CYS A 61 -3.85 15.76 8.04
C CYS A 61 -5.32 15.73 7.59
N HIS A 62 -5.73 16.77 6.85
CA HIS A 62 -7.08 16.85 6.32
C HIS A 62 -7.31 15.86 5.17
N ARG A 63 -8.54 15.34 5.01
CA ARG A 63 -8.90 14.38 3.95
C ARG A 63 -8.53 14.83 2.54
N THR A 64 -8.54 16.14 2.29
CA THR A 64 -8.18 16.73 0.99
C THR A 64 -6.71 16.48 0.64
N THR A 65 -5.83 16.31 1.63
CA THR A 65 -4.41 15.99 1.42
C THR A 65 -4.28 14.65 0.71
N PHE A 66 -4.96 13.61 1.18
CA PHE A 66 -4.97 12.31 0.51
C PHE A 66 -5.70 12.36 -0.83
N GLY A 67 -6.79 13.12 -0.95
CA GLY A 67 -7.45 13.37 -2.23
C GLY A 67 -6.51 13.98 -3.28
N LYS A 68 -5.72 14.98 -2.90
CA LYS A 68 -4.68 15.59 -3.75
C LYS A 68 -3.53 14.61 -4.03
N PHE A 69 -3.09 13.84 -3.04
CA PHE A 69 -2.06 12.82 -3.24
C PHE A 69 -2.47 11.79 -4.30
N LEU A 70 -3.72 11.33 -4.29
CA LEU A 70 -4.22 10.36 -5.28
C LEU A 70 -4.46 10.97 -6.66
N SER A 71 -4.97 12.21 -6.72
CA SER A 71 -5.37 12.83 -7.99
C SER A 71 -4.25 13.62 -8.69
N GLN A 72 -3.30 14.15 -7.92
CA GLN A 72 -2.26 15.08 -8.40
C GLN A 72 -0.85 14.68 -7.94
N GLY A 73 -0.72 13.62 -7.12
CA GLY A 73 0.57 13.18 -6.63
C GLY A 73 1.47 12.69 -7.76
N VAL A 74 2.72 13.14 -7.74
CA VAL A 74 3.74 12.74 -8.71
C VAL A 74 4.67 11.72 -8.06
N TRP A 75 4.49 10.45 -8.38
CA TRP A 75 5.34 9.36 -7.93
C TRP A 75 5.31 8.21 -8.93
N ASN A 76 6.40 7.44 -9.00
CA ASN A 76 6.60 6.39 -10.00
C ASN A 76 5.78 5.14 -9.69
N ILE A 77 4.47 5.18 -9.99
CA ILE A 77 3.56 4.05 -9.77
C ILE A 77 4.00 2.78 -10.52
N GLU A 78 4.60 2.95 -11.70
CA GLU A 78 5.14 1.85 -12.50
C GLU A 78 6.27 1.11 -11.77
N TYR A 79 7.13 1.83 -11.05
CA TYR A 79 8.14 1.21 -10.20
C TYR A 79 7.49 0.39 -9.08
N ALA A 80 6.47 0.93 -8.40
CA ALA A 80 5.77 0.21 -7.33
C ALA A 80 5.20 -1.12 -7.84
N TRP A 81 4.52 -1.09 -8.99
CA TRP A 81 3.99 -2.30 -9.64
C TRP A 81 5.08 -3.31 -10.00
N ARG A 82 6.17 -2.85 -10.62
CA ARG A 82 7.29 -3.75 -10.99
C ARG A 82 7.95 -4.36 -9.76
N ALA A 83 8.16 -3.59 -8.70
CA ALA A 83 8.78 -4.06 -7.47
C ALA A 83 7.92 -5.12 -6.78
N ILE A 84 6.61 -4.89 -6.66
CA ILE A 84 5.68 -5.86 -6.08
C ILE A 84 5.60 -7.13 -6.93
N ARG A 85 5.46 -7.03 -8.25
CA ARG A 85 5.44 -8.21 -9.15
C ARG A 85 6.71 -9.03 -9.04
N ARG A 86 7.87 -8.38 -9.00
CA ARG A 86 9.17 -9.05 -8.81
C ARG A 86 9.21 -9.82 -7.49
N GLU A 87 8.70 -9.22 -6.41
CA GLU A 87 8.68 -9.88 -5.10
C GLU A 87 7.73 -11.08 -5.09
N VAL A 88 6.55 -10.99 -5.71
CA VAL A 88 5.63 -12.12 -5.85
C VAL A 88 6.30 -13.28 -6.59
N ILE A 89 6.97 -13.02 -7.72
CA ILE A 89 7.71 -14.05 -8.47
C ILE A 89 8.82 -14.66 -7.62
N ARG A 90 9.56 -13.83 -6.86
CA ARG A 90 10.62 -14.30 -5.95
C ARG A 90 10.05 -15.24 -4.89
N ILE A 91 8.90 -14.89 -4.28
CA ILE A 91 8.23 -15.72 -3.28
C ILE A 91 7.76 -17.04 -3.89
N ILE A 92 7.14 -17.02 -5.07
CA ILE A 92 6.71 -18.23 -5.80
C ILE A 92 7.90 -19.16 -6.03
N TYR A 93 9.01 -18.64 -6.53
CA TYR A 93 10.22 -19.44 -6.77
C TYR A 93 10.81 -19.99 -5.46
N GLN A 94 10.85 -19.19 -4.40
CA GLN A 94 11.33 -19.66 -3.10
C GLN A 94 10.45 -20.80 -2.56
N LEU A 95 9.13 -20.67 -2.69
CA LEU A 95 8.19 -21.70 -2.26
C LEU A 95 8.32 -22.97 -3.12
N SER A 96 8.55 -22.87 -4.43
CA SER A 96 8.72 -24.04 -5.30
C SER A 96 9.98 -24.84 -4.97
N GLN A 97 11.04 -24.17 -4.54
CA GLN A 97 12.28 -24.84 -4.13
C GLN A 97 12.17 -25.47 -2.73
N THR A 98 11.38 -24.86 -1.84
CA THR A 98 11.24 -25.31 -0.45
C THR A 98 10.24 -26.44 -0.33
N HIS A 99 9.11 -26.34 -1.03
CA HIS A 99 8.05 -27.32 -1.02
C HIS A 99 8.18 -28.23 -2.25
N LYS A 100 8.47 -29.52 -2.04
CA LYS A 100 8.50 -30.54 -3.12
C LYS A 100 7.09 -30.90 -3.63
N SER A 101 6.14 -29.98 -3.56
CA SER A 101 4.74 -30.14 -3.91
C SER A 101 4.34 -29.10 -4.95
N PRO A 102 3.34 -29.40 -5.81
CA PRO A 102 2.89 -28.46 -6.82
C PRO A 102 2.38 -27.15 -6.20
N LEU A 103 2.72 -26.02 -6.84
CA LEU A 103 2.16 -24.72 -6.52
C LEU A 103 0.90 -24.49 -7.35
N PHE A 104 -0.19 -24.12 -6.69
CA PHE A 104 -1.42 -23.71 -7.35
C PHE A 104 -1.43 -22.19 -7.48
N VAL A 105 -1.48 -21.69 -8.72
CA VAL A 105 -1.55 -20.26 -9.03
C VAL A 105 -2.91 -19.98 -9.65
N ILE A 106 -3.67 -19.05 -9.07
CA ILE A 106 -4.95 -18.59 -9.60
C ILE A 106 -4.68 -17.32 -10.40
N PHE A 107 -5.08 -17.33 -11.67
CA PHE A 107 -5.08 -16.15 -12.54
C PHE A 107 -6.53 -15.82 -12.87
N ASP A 108 -6.98 -14.65 -12.45
CA ASP A 108 -8.34 -14.18 -12.64
C ASP A 108 -8.29 -12.68 -12.97
N ASP A 109 -9.13 -12.26 -13.91
CA ASP A 109 -9.27 -10.86 -14.29
C ASP A 109 -10.48 -10.26 -13.57
N THR A 110 -10.28 -9.13 -12.87
CA THR A 110 -11.37 -8.42 -12.19
C THR A 110 -11.59 -7.06 -12.84
N ILE A 111 -12.85 -6.72 -13.13
CA ILE A 111 -13.25 -5.39 -13.60
C ILE A 111 -13.64 -4.55 -12.39
N ALA A 112 -12.92 -3.45 -12.15
CA ALA A 112 -13.31 -2.42 -11.20
C ALA A 112 -14.17 -1.37 -11.92
N GLU A 113 -15.47 -1.64 -12.06
CA GLU A 113 -16.38 -0.71 -12.74
C GLU A 113 -16.54 0.57 -11.92
N LYS A 114 -16.21 1.71 -12.54
CA LYS A 114 -16.47 3.02 -11.95
C LYS A 114 -17.90 3.42 -12.26
N THR A 115 -18.82 3.13 -11.34
CA THR A 115 -20.15 3.72 -11.39
C THR A 115 -20.03 5.22 -11.14
N LYS A 116 -20.18 6.00 -12.21
CA LYS A 116 -20.14 7.45 -12.17
C LYS A 116 -21.30 7.93 -11.28
N LEU A 117 -21.03 8.55 -10.14
CA LEU A 117 -21.97 9.52 -9.58
C LEU A 117 -21.87 10.75 -10.48
N SER A 118 -22.65 10.73 -11.56
CA SER A 118 -22.92 11.90 -12.37
C SER A 118 -23.86 12.79 -11.56
N LEU A 119 -23.32 13.78 -10.87
CA LEU A 119 -24.04 14.98 -10.45
C LEU A 119 -23.25 16.18 -10.98
#